data_AF-A0A0L6CJ86-F1
#
_entry.id   AF-A0A0L6CJ86-F1
#
_cell.length_a   1.000
_cell.length_b   1.000
_cell.length_c   1.000
_cell.angle_alpha   90.00
_cell.angle_beta   90.00
_cell.angle_gamma   90.00
#
_symmetry.space_group_name_H-M   'P 1'
#
loop_
_entity.id
_entity.type
_entity.pdbx_description
1 polymer ?
#
loop_
_entity_poly.entity_id
_entity_poly.type
_entity_poly.pdbx_seq_one_letter_code
_entity_poly.pdbx_strand_id
1 'polypeptide(L)'
;MKRTLLSIAAAGLIGVGMVSGADAGSASTATVSGGRAVVHVTDATTSRVTAKPRTSAPSAATKAAITRAVERSPLLGEVPPTGVVVTAIRVSTRDARWASALVAPKSSDVDPAQVVLRHTSKGWSVRDLGTDQVGCQVLKAKVRTELGLWGRCAV
;
A
#
# COMPACT_ATOMS: atom_id res chain seq x y z
N MET A 1 12.86 19.90 46.23
CA MET A 1 11.58 20.48 46.71
C MET A 1 10.60 20.50 45.55
N LYS A 2 9.40 19.92 45.74
CA LYS A 2 8.05 20.34 45.25
C LYS A 2 7.91 20.75 43.76
N ARG A 3 6.94 20.32 42.95
CA ARG A 3 5.71 19.52 43.06
C ARG A 3 5.22 19.25 41.62
N THR A 4 4.67 18.07 41.37
CA THR A 4 3.78 17.71 40.25
C THR A 4 2.55 18.63 40.19
N LEU A 5 1.94 18.84 39.00
CA LEU A 5 0.48 18.84 38.80
C LEU A 5 0.09 18.87 37.29
N LEU A 6 -0.86 17.99 36.94
CA LEU A 6 -1.62 17.92 35.68
C LEU A 6 -2.59 19.11 35.55
N SER A 7 -3.07 19.39 34.33
CA SER A 7 -4.45 19.88 34.10
C SER A 7 -4.98 19.48 32.72
N ILE A 8 -6.29 19.20 32.69
CA ILE A 8 -7.11 18.56 31.65
C ILE A 8 -8.17 19.56 31.13
N ALA A 9 -8.50 19.41 29.84
CA ALA A 9 -9.73 19.75 29.10
C ALA A 9 -10.26 21.20 29.00
N ALA A 10 -10.65 21.56 27.77
CA ALA A 10 -11.80 22.41 27.49
C ALA A 10 -12.67 21.74 26.40
N ALA A 11 -13.96 21.64 26.71
CA ALA A 11 -15.04 21.15 25.86
C ALA A 11 -15.52 22.23 24.87
N GLY A 12 -16.15 21.81 23.77
CA GLY A 12 -16.88 22.67 22.84
C GLY A 12 -17.80 21.85 21.93
N LEU A 13 -19.06 22.29 21.81
CA LEU A 13 -20.27 21.51 21.53
C LEU A 13 -20.72 21.49 20.04
N ILE A 14 -21.46 20.44 19.71
CA ILE A 14 -22.67 20.31 18.86
C ILE A 14 -22.67 20.92 17.44
N GLY A 15 -22.91 20.04 16.45
CA GLY A 15 -23.53 20.37 15.17
C GLY A 15 -24.37 19.20 14.65
N VAL A 16 -25.70 19.36 14.71
CA VAL A 16 -26.73 18.43 14.22
C VAL A 16 -26.76 18.49 12.68
N GLY A 17 -26.85 17.34 12.03
CA GLY A 17 -27.09 17.24 10.59
C GLY A 17 -27.55 15.84 10.19
N MET A 18 -28.85 15.58 10.29
CA MET A 18 -29.51 14.46 9.62
C MET A 18 -29.51 14.71 8.10
N VAL A 19 -29.11 13.72 7.29
CA VAL A 19 -29.85 13.34 6.08
C VAL A 19 -29.81 11.82 5.93
N SER A 20 -30.99 11.25 5.78
CA SER A 20 -31.24 9.84 5.46
C SER A 20 -30.82 9.54 4.02
N GLY A 21 -30.27 8.34 3.82
CA GLY A 21 -30.05 7.72 2.52
C GLY A 21 -29.96 6.22 2.73
N ALA A 22 -31.14 5.60 2.83
CA ALA A 22 -31.29 4.16 2.85
C ALA A 22 -31.11 3.63 1.42
N ASP A 23 -30.18 2.69 1.22
CA ASP A 23 -30.26 1.77 0.10
C ASP A 23 -30.14 0.35 0.65
N ALA A 24 -31.27 -0.33 0.52
CA ALA A 24 -31.50 -1.70 0.90
C ALA A 24 -30.67 -2.65 0.03
N GLY A 25 -30.06 -3.65 0.67
CA GLY A 25 -29.44 -4.79 0.02
C GLY A 25 -29.67 -6.04 0.86
N SER A 26 -30.88 -6.59 0.71
CA SER A 26 -31.49 -7.67 1.46
C SER A 26 -30.58 -8.88 1.75
N ALA A 27 -30.43 -9.19 3.04
CA ALA A 27 -30.10 -10.53 3.50
C ALA A 27 -31.42 -11.34 3.58
N SER A 28 -31.66 -12.21 2.60
CA SER A 28 -32.81 -13.12 2.64
C SER A 28 -32.45 -14.37 3.44
N THR A 29 -32.86 -14.39 4.71
CA THR A 29 -32.99 -15.61 5.51
C THR A 29 -34.24 -16.36 5.03
N ALA A 30 -34.04 -17.57 4.51
CA ALA A 30 -35.14 -18.42 4.04
C ALA A 30 -35.86 -19.09 5.23
N THR A 31 -37.15 -18.81 5.40
CA THR A 31 -38.06 -19.62 6.21
C THR A 31 -39.02 -20.32 5.25
N VAL A 32 -38.96 -21.64 5.20
CA VAL A 32 -39.86 -22.48 4.40
C VAL A 32 -41.17 -22.67 5.16
N SER A 33 -42.29 -22.33 4.53
CA SER A 33 -43.61 -22.85 4.89
C SER A 33 -44.49 -22.96 3.64
N GLY A 34 -45.26 -24.04 3.57
CA GLY A 34 -45.84 -24.66 2.37
C GLY A 34 -46.64 -23.76 1.44
N GLY A 35 -46.52 -24.05 0.14
CA GLY A 35 -47.39 -23.51 -0.91
C GLY A 35 -46.82 -23.78 -2.29
N ARG A 36 -47.50 -24.62 -3.07
CA ARG A 36 -47.15 -25.03 -4.43
C ARG A 36 -47.05 -23.79 -5.34
N ALA A 37 -45.84 -23.39 -5.74
CA ALA A 37 -45.62 -22.36 -6.75
C ALA A 37 -44.49 -22.79 -7.69
N VAL A 38 -44.85 -22.99 -8.96
CA VAL A 38 -43.91 -23.30 -10.04
C VAL A 38 -43.17 -22.00 -10.35
N VAL A 39 -41.92 -21.88 -9.91
CA VAL A 39 -41.07 -20.73 -10.24
C VAL A 39 -40.26 -21.08 -11.47
N HIS A 40 -40.56 -20.40 -12.58
CA HIS A 40 -39.75 -20.43 -13.78
C HIS A 40 -38.33 -19.98 -13.44
N VAL A 41 -37.35 -20.87 -13.60
CA VAL A 41 -35.93 -20.53 -13.50
C VAL A 41 -35.55 -19.77 -14.77
N THR A 42 -35.57 -18.44 -14.72
CA THR A 42 -34.88 -17.64 -15.73
C THR A 42 -33.40 -17.63 -15.41
N ASP A 43 -32.66 -18.28 -16.31
CA ASP A 43 -31.23 -18.43 -16.39
C ASP A 43 -30.50 -17.11 -16.09
N ALA A 44 -29.80 -17.05 -14.95
CA ALA A 44 -28.90 -15.95 -14.64
C ALA A 44 -27.66 -16.09 -15.53
N THR A 45 -27.75 -15.57 -16.76
CA THR A 45 -26.62 -15.40 -17.67
C THR A 45 -25.56 -14.57 -16.96
N THR A 46 -24.58 -15.27 -16.40
CA THR A 46 -23.50 -14.68 -15.63
C THR A 46 -22.51 -14.10 -16.64
N SER A 47 -22.72 -12.85 -17.04
CA SER A 47 -21.73 -12.08 -17.79
C SER A 47 -20.46 -11.97 -16.96
N ARG A 48 -19.51 -12.88 -17.18
CA ARG A 48 -18.14 -12.78 -16.68
C ARG A 48 -17.49 -11.60 -17.36
N VAL A 49 -17.66 -10.42 -16.79
CA VAL A 49 -16.76 -9.29 -17.03
C VAL A 49 -15.39 -9.78 -16.62
N THR A 50 -14.56 -10.09 -17.61
CA THR A 50 -13.15 -10.39 -17.40
C THR A 50 -12.50 -9.08 -16.96
N ALA A 51 -12.50 -8.84 -15.65
CA ALA A 51 -11.85 -7.70 -15.06
C ALA A 51 -10.35 -7.83 -15.33
N LYS A 52 -9.83 -6.97 -16.21
CA LYS A 52 -8.39 -6.74 -16.32
C LYS A 52 -7.86 -6.52 -14.89
N PRO A 53 -6.79 -7.20 -14.45
CA PRO A 53 -6.23 -6.98 -13.12
C PRO A 53 -5.91 -5.49 -13.01
N ARG A 54 -6.66 -4.76 -12.18
CA ARG A 54 -6.32 -3.39 -11.85
C ARG A 54 -5.10 -3.48 -10.94
N THR A 55 -4.00 -2.89 -11.37
CA THR A 55 -2.87 -2.59 -10.48
C THR A 55 -3.42 -1.69 -9.39
N SER A 56 -3.81 -2.26 -8.26
CA SER A 56 -4.31 -1.47 -7.13
C SER A 56 -3.13 -0.70 -6.56
N ALA A 57 -3.27 0.63 -6.48
CA ALA A 57 -2.28 1.46 -5.83
C ALA A 57 -2.09 0.97 -4.37
N PRO A 58 -0.87 1.01 -3.82
CA PRO A 58 -0.63 0.58 -2.44
C PRO A 58 -1.49 1.38 -1.45
N SER A 59 -1.99 0.71 -0.41
CA SER A 59 -2.73 1.35 0.67
C SER A 59 -1.87 2.41 1.38
N ALA A 60 -2.50 3.39 2.04
CA ALA A 60 -1.78 4.40 2.83
C ALA A 60 -0.90 3.76 3.93
N ALA A 61 -1.40 2.70 4.58
CA ALA A 61 -0.65 1.95 5.59
C ALA A 61 0.59 1.27 4.99
N THR A 62 0.46 0.68 3.80
CA THR A 62 1.59 0.07 3.07
C THR A 62 2.63 1.11 2.68
N LYS A 63 2.20 2.27 2.16
CA LYS A 63 3.10 3.39 1.84
C LYS A 63 3.88 3.84 3.07
N ALA A 64 3.19 4.09 4.19
CA ALA A 64 3.84 4.49 5.44
C ALA A 64 4.81 3.43 5.98
N ALA A 65 4.48 2.15 5.85
CA ALA A 65 5.38 1.07 6.27
C ALA A 65 6.65 0.98 5.40
N ILE A 66 6.51 1.17 4.08
CA ILE A 66 7.64 1.24 3.14
C ILE A 66 8.50 2.48 3.44
N THR A 67 7.89 3.65 3.60
CA THR A 67 8.61 4.89 3.96
C THR A 67 9.45 4.70 5.21
N ARG A 68 8.86 4.19 6.30
CA ARG A 68 9.60 3.92 7.55
C ARG A 68 10.70 2.86 7.41
N ALA A 69 10.57 1.93 6.47
CA ALA A 69 11.61 0.95 6.19
C ALA A 69 12.80 1.59 5.46
N VAL A 70 12.53 2.52 4.54
CA VAL A 70 13.56 3.31 3.86
C VAL A 70 14.28 4.23 4.84
N GLU A 71 13.55 5.04 5.61
CA GLU A 71 14.12 6.02 6.54
C GLU A 71 15.03 5.38 7.60
N ARG A 72 14.74 4.14 8.01
CA ARG A 72 15.55 3.40 8.99
C ARG A 72 16.59 2.47 8.36
N SER A 73 16.71 2.49 7.04
CA SER A 73 17.63 1.63 6.33
C SER A 73 19.07 2.09 6.58
N PRO A 74 19.99 1.19 6.98
CA PRO A 74 21.41 1.53 7.06
C PRO A 74 22.00 1.83 5.67
N LEU A 75 21.31 1.46 4.59
CA LEU A 75 21.74 1.70 3.21
C LEU A 75 21.57 3.16 2.75
N LEU A 76 20.96 4.03 3.57
CA LEU A 76 20.95 5.47 3.29
C LEU A 76 22.33 6.12 3.46
N GLY A 77 23.27 5.42 4.11
CA GLY A 77 24.63 5.92 4.33
C GLY A 77 24.63 7.19 5.18
N GLU A 78 25.13 8.28 4.61
CA GLU A 78 25.28 9.58 5.28
C GLU A 78 24.00 10.40 5.32
N VAL A 79 22.98 10.04 4.52
CA VAL A 79 21.72 10.79 4.49
C VAL A 79 20.91 10.47 5.75
N PRO A 80 20.57 11.48 6.58
CA PRO A 80 19.81 11.21 7.80
C PRO A 80 18.39 10.70 7.47
N PRO A 81 17.80 9.87 8.34
CA PRO A 81 16.45 9.30 8.15
C PRO A 81 15.36 10.32 7.77
N THR A 82 15.40 11.51 8.37
CA THR A 82 14.43 12.59 8.12
C THR A 82 14.80 13.48 6.93
N GLY A 83 15.97 13.25 6.34
CA GLY A 83 16.55 13.98 5.22
C GLY A 83 16.16 13.46 3.84
N VAL A 84 15.25 12.49 3.75
CA VAL A 84 14.77 11.95 2.47
C VAL A 84 13.28 12.17 2.26
N VAL A 85 12.87 12.11 0.99
CA VAL A 85 11.49 12.04 0.54
C VAL A 85 11.33 10.74 -0.24
N VAL A 86 10.39 9.91 0.20
CA VAL A 86 10.07 8.64 -0.46
C VAL A 86 8.84 8.83 -1.35
N THR A 87 9.01 8.60 -2.65
CA THR A 87 7.96 8.79 -3.66
C THR A 87 7.84 7.55 -4.56
N ALA A 88 6.89 7.60 -5.51
CA ALA A 88 6.70 6.58 -6.54
C ALA A 88 6.65 5.12 -6.04
N ILE A 89 6.08 4.90 -4.85
CA ILE A 89 5.99 3.59 -4.22
C ILE A 89 5.12 2.65 -5.05
N ARG A 90 5.66 1.49 -5.41
CA ARG A 90 5.00 0.41 -6.15
C ARG A 90 5.18 -0.91 -5.42
N VAL A 91 4.12 -1.70 -5.33
CA VAL A 91 4.18 -3.10 -4.86
C VAL A 91 3.92 -3.99 -6.06
N SER A 92 4.72 -5.05 -6.22
CA SER A 92 4.56 -5.97 -7.34
C SER A 92 3.25 -6.75 -7.21
N THR A 93 2.49 -6.83 -8.29
CA THR A 93 1.31 -7.70 -8.42
C THR A 93 1.69 -9.13 -8.77
N ARG A 94 2.91 -9.36 -9.29
CA ARG A 94 3.45 -10.70 -9.58
C ARG A 94 4.06 -11.37 -8.34
N ASP A 95 4.65 -10.60 -7.43
CA ASP A 95 5.13 -11.08 -6.14
C ASP A 95 4.99 -9.96 -5.09
N ALA A 96 3.89 -10.01 -4.34
CA ALA A 96 3.55 -9.01 -3.32
C ALA A 96 4.58 -8.88 -2.18
N ARG A 97 5.61 -9.75 -2.15
CA ARG A 97 6.74 -9.61 -1.24
C ARG A 97 7.76 -8.57 -1.71
N TRP A 98 7.65 -8.05 -2.91
CA TRP A 98 8.58 -7.07 -3.46
C TRP A 98 7.91 -5.74 -3.74
N ALA A 99 8.64 -4.66 -3.47
CA ALA A 99 8.24 -3.30 -3.75
C ALA A 99 9.43 -2.47 -4.24
N SER A 100 9.13 -1.38 -4.93
CA SER A 100 10.08 -0.34 -5.28
C SER A 100 9.60 1.03 -4.81
N ALA A 101 10.55 1.95 -4.66
CA ALA A 101 10.28 3.35 -4.39
C ALA A 101 11.41 4.21 -4.95
N LEU A 102 11.17 5.50 -5.08
CA LEU A 102 12.20 6.51 -5.31
C LEU A 102 12.51 7.25 -4.03
N VAL A 103 13.78 7.46 -3.77
CA VAL A 103 14.28 8.16 -2.59
C VAL A 103 15.09 9.34 -3.08
N ALA A 104 14.63 10.53 -2.76
CA ALA A 104 15.35 11.77 -3.05
C ALA A 104 15.73 12.44 -1.73
N PRO A 105 16.99 12.81 -1.53
CA PRO A 105 17.38 13.69 -0.43
C PRO A 105 16.63 15.03 -0.53
N LYS A 106 16.34 15.63 0.61
CA LYS A 106 15.72 16.96 0.67
C LYS A 106 16.70 18.06 0.28
N SER A 107 17.98 17.84 0.52
CA SER A 107 19.05 18.65 -0.07
C SER A 107 19.29 18.24 -1.52
N SER A 108 19.69 19.20 -2.35
CA SER A 108 19.95 18.98 -3.79
C SER A 108 21.32 18.35 -4.09
N ASP A 109 22.14 18.10 -3.07
CA ASP A 109 23.56 17.73 -3.23
C ASP A 109 23.77 16.25 -3.57
N VAL A 110 22.71 15.45 -3.53
CA VAL A 110 22.75 14.00 -3.74
C VAL A 110 21.62 13.60 -4.67
N ASP A 111 21.97 12.80 -5.67
CA ASP A 111 21.03 12.35 -6.70
C ASP A 111 19.92 11.44 -6.13
N PRO A 112 18.70 11.49 -6.70
CA PRO A 112 17.66 10.52 -6.38
C PRO A 112 18.08 9.09 -6.71
N ALA A 113 17.78 8.17 -5.79
CA ALA A 113 18.05 6.75 -5.92
C ALA A 113 16.76 5.92 -6.01
N GLN A 114 16.87 4.76 -6.65
CA GLN A 114 15.85 3.72 -6.59
C GLN A 114 16.09 2.82 -5.38
N VAL A 115 15.02 2.32 -4.81
CA VAL A 115 15.05 1.37 -3.71
C VAL A 115 14.26 0.12 -4.08
N VAL A 116 14.78 -1.04 -3.68
CA VAL A 116 14.06 -2.32 -3.69
C VAL A 116 13.84 -2.76 -2.25
N LEU A 117 12.59 -3.11 -1.93
CA LEU A 117 12.21 -3.62 -0.63
C LEU A 117 11.66 -5.03 -0.71
N ARG A 118 11.92 -5.81 0.34
CA ARG A 118 11.32 -7.12 0.56
C ARG A 118 10.46 -7.12 1.82
N HIS A 119 9.23 -7.59 1.68
CA HIS A 119 8.32 -7.88 2.78
C HIS A 119 8.62 -9.26 3.38
N THR A 120 8.70 -9.31 4.70
CA THR A 120 8.90 -10.52 5.49
C THR A 120 7.89 -10.55 6.64
N SER A 121 7.91 -11.59 7.47
CA SER A 121 7.10 -11.62 8.70
C SER A 121 7.41 -10.46 9.66
N LYS A 122 8.59 -9.84 9.56
CA LYS A 122 9.00 -8.67 10.35
C LYS A 122 8.63 -7.33 9.69
N GLY A 123 7.97 -7.35 8.53
CA GLY A 123 7.63 -6.18 7.74
C GLY A 123 8.59 -5.92 6.57
N TRP A 124 8.57 -4.69 6.05
CA TRP A 124 9.37 -4.25 4.91
C TRP A 124 10.83 -3.99 5.32
N SER A 125 11.75 -4.41 4.46
CA SER A 125 13.20 -4.19 4.62
C SER A 125 13.80 -3.80 3.28
N VAL A 126 14.66 -2.79 3.26
CA VAL A 126 15.42 -2.43 2.05
C VAL A 126 16.42 -3.54 1.75
N ARG A 127 16.50 -3.93 0.48
CA ARG A 127 17.41 -4.97 -0.01
C ARG A 127 18.44 -4.43 -0.98
N ASP A 128 18.10 -3.36 -1.68
CA ASP A 128 18.98 -2.73 -2.63
C ASP A 128 18.62 -1.24 -2.74
N LEU A 129 19.63 -0.40 -2.94
CA LEU A 129 19.50 1.05 -3.05
C LEU A 129 20.61 1.56 -3.96
N GLY A 130 20.27 2.37 -4.96
CA GLY A 130 21.26 2.98 -5.83
C GLY A 130 20.67 3.72 -7.03
N THR A 131 21.55 4.22 -7.89
CA THR A 131 21.17 4.94 -9.12
C THR A 131 21.17 4.04 -10.35
N ASP A 132 21.95 2.96 -10.34
CA ASP A 132 22.02 1.94 -11.40
C ASP A 132 22.05 0.52 -10.82
N GLN A 133 21.73 -0.47 -11.66
CA GLN A 133 21.74 -1.92 -11.35
C GLN A 133 20.86 -2.36 -10.17
N VAL A 134 20.05 -1.47 -9.61
CA VAL A 134 19.21 -1.74 -8.41
C VAL A 134 18.23 -2.85 -8.68
N GLY A 135 18.36 -3.97 -7.98
CA GLY A 135 17.49 -5.14 -8.09
C GLY A 135 18.01 -6.26 -8.98
N CYS A 136 19.20 -6.14 -9.59
CA CYS A 136 19.68 -7.08 -10.62
C CYS A 136 19.97 -8.48 -10.07
N GLN A 137 20.54 -8.57 -8.86
CA GLN A 137 20.90 -9.85 -8.24
C GLN A 137 19.81 -10.40 -7.31
N VAL A 138 18.75 -9.62 -7.07
CA VAL A 138 17.71 -9.95 -6.07
C VAL A 138 16.32 -10.18 -6.67
N LEU A 139 16.01 -9.56 -7.81
CA LEU A 139 14.69 -9.67 -8.45
C LEU A 139 14.75 -10.54 -9.71
N LYS A 140 13.69 -11.31 -9.93
CA LYS A 140 13.42 -11.90 -11.24
C LYS A 140 13.15 -10.77 -12.25
N ALA A 141 13.64 -10.91 -13.48
CA ALA A 141 13.50 -9.90 -14.53
C ALA A 141 12.07 -9.37 -14.70
N LYS A 142 11.05 -10.25 -14.71
CA LYS A 142 9.64 -9.83 -14.86
C LYS A 142 9.13 -8.98 -13.70
N VAL A 143 9.60 -9.21 -12.46
CA VAL A 143 9.25 -8.41 -11.28
C VAL A 143 9.98 -7.08 -11.32
N ARG A 144 11.27 -7.08 -11.71
CA ARG A 144 12.07 -5.86 -11.89
C ARG A 144 11.41 -4.90 -12.88
N THR A 145 11.02 -5.39 -14.06
CA THR A 145 10.33 -4.59 -15.08
C THR A 145 8.99 -4.05 -14.60
N GLU A 146 8.20 -4.88 -13.90
CA GLU A 146 6.91 -4.45 -13.34
C GLU A 146 7.07 -3.33 -12.30
N LEU A 147 8.10 -3.42 -11.46
CA LEU A 147 8.44 -2.42 -10.47
C LEU A 147 9.03 -1.13 -11.07
N GLY A 148 9.24 -1.09 -12.39
CA GLY A 148 9.70 0.09 -13.11
C GLY A 148 11.16 0.45 -12.82
N LEU A 149 11.99 -0.54 -12.45
CA LEU A 149 13.37 -0.28 -12.09
C LEU A 149 14.21 0.00 -13.34
N TRP A 150 14.85 1.17 -13.38
CA TRP A 150 15.75 1.56 -14.45
C TRP A 150 17.18 1.03 -14.27
N GLY A 151 18.00 1.22 -15.28
CA GLY A 151 19.35 0.69 -15.33
C GLY A 151 19.41 -0.70 -15.96
N ARG A 152 20.54 -1.02 -16.58
CA ARG A 152 20.77 -2.34 -17.19
C ARG A 152 21.44 -3.25 -16.17
N CYS A 153 20.99 -4.49 -16.09
CA CYS A 153 21.77 -5.51 -15.41
C CYS A 153 22.94 -5.88 -16.30
N ALA A 154 24.15 -5.89 -15.74
CA ALA A 154 25.29 -6.50 -16.41
C ALA A 154 24.96 -7.97 -16.69
N VAL A 155 25.19 -8.38 -17.94
CA VAL A 155 25.07 -9.76 -18.41
C VAL A 155 26.33 -10.55 -18.07
#